data_AF-A0A4R0DM61-F1
#
_entry.id   AF-A0A4R0DM61-F1
#
_cell.length_a   1.000
_cell.length_b   1.000
_cell.length_c   1.000
_cell.angle_alpha   90.00
_cell.angle_beta   90.00
_cell.angle_gamma   90.00
#
_symmetry.space_group_name_H-M   'P 1'
#
loop_
_entity.id
_entity.type
_entity.pdbx_description
1 polymer ?
#
loop_
_entity_poly.entity_id
_entity_poly.type
_entity_poly.pdbx_seq_one_letter_code
_entity_poly.pdbx_strand_id
1 'polypeptide(L)'
;MKYSVLLSILIGCLLSTTVETHANPVYSVNILNRPWNCSFYNGYQVPIYLDPSLNNVGVAGNSPPHIVLNPVVMNQFSPTIQIFWLAHECVHATYQPASANENQEMTADCIAIKQLRQLN
;
A
#
# COMPACT_ATOMS: atom_id res chain seq x y z
N MET A 1 -4.98 19.61 67.92
CA MET A 1 -5.77 19.60 66.67
C MET A 1 -5.00 18.77 65.66
N LYS A 2 -5.57 17.66 65.20
CA LYS A 2 -4.96 16.72 64.25
C LYS A 2 -5.37 17.16 62.84
N TYR A 3 -4.42 17.39 61.94
CA TYR A 3 -4.71 17.60 60.52
C TYR A 3 -4.18 16.40 59.73
N SER A 4 -5.11 15.58 59.25
CA SER A 4 -4.88 14.55 58.24
C SER A 4 -4.63 15.22 56.90
N VAL A 5 -3.50 14.91 56.25
CA VAL A 5 -3.26 15.29 54.85
C VAL A 5 -3.64 14.10 53.98
N LEU A 6 -4.66 14.31 53.15
CA LEU A 6 -5.20 13.38 52.18
C LEU A 6 -4.14 13.05 51.11
N LEU A 7 -3.94 11.75 50.89
CA LEU A 7 -3.12 11.19 49.82
C LEU A 7 -3.97 11.16 48.53
N SER A 8 -3.74 12.11 47.62
CA SER A 8 -4.38 12.13 46.30
C SER A 8 -3.58 11.26 45.32
N ILE A 9 -4.10 10.08 45.00
CA ILE A 9 -3.56 9.20 43.96
C ILE A 9 -4.03 9.73 42.60
N LEU A 10 -3.12 10.39 41.86
CA LEU A 10 -3.31 10.70 40.44
C LEU A 10 -3.05 9.43 39.62
N ILE A 11 -4.10 8.71 39.27
CA ILE A 11 -4.06 7.69 38.21
C ILE A 11 -4.00 8.45 36.90
N GLY A 12 -2.78 8.64 36.39
CA GLY A 12 -2.54 9.16 35.06
C GLY A 12 -3.14 8.21 34.03
N CYS A 13 -4.14 8.69 33.30
CA CYS A 13 -4.74 8.03 32.16
C CYS A 13 -3.67 7.89 31.07
N LEU A 14 -3.01 6.74 31.01
CA LEU A 14 -2.17 6.33 29.89
C LEU A 14 -3.10 6.04 28.71
N LEU A 15 -3.41 7.09 27.95
CA LEU A 15 -3.92 6.95 26.60
C LEU A 15 -2.78 6.35 25.75
N SER A 16 -2.71 5.02 25.74
CA SER A 16 -1.90 4.29 24.76
C SER A 16 -2.53 4.54 23.39
N THR A 17 -2.09 5.59 22.70
CA THR A 17 -2.32 5.73 21.26
C THR A 17 -1.51 4.63 20.59
N THR A 18 -2.17 3.52 20.25
CA THR A 18 -1.61 2.55 19.32
C THR A 18 -1.51 3.24 17.96
N VAL A 19 -0.34 3.84 17.68
CA VAL A 19 0.01 4.21 16.31
C VAL A 19 0.16 2.88 15.58
N GLU A 20 -0.74 2.60 14.64
CA GLU A 20 -0.55 1.50 13.70
C GLU A 20 0.66 1.86 12.83
N THR A 21 1.84 1.43 13.27
CA THR A 21 3.07 1.58 12.50
C THR A 21 3.02 0.56 11.38
N HIS A 22 2.53 0.96 10.21
CA HIS A 22 2.85 0.23 8.98
C HIS A 22 4.37 0.08 8.90
N ALA A 23 4.85 -1.08 8.45
CA ALA A 23 6.28 -1.29 8.20
C ALA A 23 6.82 -0.18 7.29
N ASN A 24 8.11 0.14 7.39
CA ASN A 24 8.72 1.14 6.49
C ASN A 24 8.44 0.78 5.02
N PRO A 25 8.07 1.75 4.18
CA PRO A 25 7.76 1.45 2.79
C PRO A 25 9.03 0.98 2.06
N VAL A 26 8.82 0.07 1.11
CA VAL A 26 9.79 -0.22 0.05
C VAL A 26 9.41 0.56 -1.20
N TYR A 27 10.35 0.73 -2.12
CA TYR A 27 10.11 1.41 -3.41
C TYR A 27 10.28 0.47 -4.61
N SER A 28 10.53 -0.80 -4.32
CA SER A 28 10.52 -1.87 -5.31
C SER A 28 10.17 -3.19 -4.64
N VAL A 29 9.59 -4.09 -5.42
CA VAL A 29 9.38 -5.49 -5.05
C VAL A 29 10.15 -6.37 -6.03
N ASN A 30 10.83 -7.40 -5.51
CA ASN A 30 11.61 -8.30 -6.35
C ASN A 30 10.72 -9.44 -6.86
N ILE A 31 10.54 -9.52 -8.17
CA ILE A 31 9.82 -10.59 -8.85
C ILE A 31 10.74 -11.13 -9.96
N LEU A 32 10.99 -12.44 -9.97
CA LEU A 32 11.99 -13.09 -10.86
C LEU A 32 13.41 -12.51 -10.73
N ASN A 33 13.86 -12.26 -9.50
CA ASN A 33 15.17 -11.64 -9.23
C ASN A 33 15.39 -10.30 -9.95
N ARG A 34 14.30 -9.60 -10.30
CA ARG A 34 14.33 -8.26 -10.89
C ARG A 34 13.52 -7.31 -10.01
N PRO A 35 14.03 -6.10 -9.73
CA PRO A 35 13.27 -5.11 -8.99
C PRO A 35 12.18 -4.53 -9.91
N TRP A 36 10.95 -4.53 -9.42
CA TRP A 36 9.81 -3.86 -10.03
C TRP A 36 9.40 -2.69 -9.16
N ASN A 37 9.28 -1.52 -9.75
CA ASN A 37 8.90 -0.29 -9.07
C ASN A 37 7.65 0.33 -9.71
N CYS A 38 7.04 1.26 -9.00
CA CYS A 38 5.93 2.06 -9.47
C CYS A 38 6.30 3.54 -9.33
N SER A 39 6.05 4.33 -10.36
CA SER A 39 6.37 5.75 -10.36
C SER A 39 5.32 6.57 -11.07
N PHE A 40 5.10 7.78 -10.57
CA PHE A 40 4.36 8.81 -11.30
C PHE A 40 5.07 9.22 -12.60
N TYR A 41 4.32 9.85 -13.50
CA TYR A 41 4.87 10.36 -14.77
C TYR A 41 6.03 11.37 -14.57
N ASN A 42 6.05 12.08 -13.44
CA ASN A 42 7.13 13.02 -13.08
C ASN A 42 8.33 12.34 -12.39
N GLY A 43 8.35 11.01 -12.29
CA GLY A 43 9.47 10.23 -11.76
C GLY A 43 9.46 9.96 -10.25
N TYR A 44 8.53 10.55 -9.48
CA TYR A 44 8.40 10.23 -8.06
C TYR A 44 7.98 8.77 -7.87
N GLN A 45 8.67 8.07 -6.98
CA GLN A 45 8.39 6.67 -6.67
C GLN A 45 7.19 6.58 -5.73
N VAL A 46 6.29 5.63 -6.01
CA VAL A 46 5.15 5.31 -5.16
C VAL A 46 5.65 4.41 -4.02
N PRO A 47 5.42 4.78 -2.74
CA PRO A 47 5.71 3.91 -1.61
C PRO A 47 4.90 2.61 -1.69
N ILE A 48 5.53 1.48 -1.42
CA ILE A 48 4.91 0.15 -1.37
C ILE A 48 5.04 -0.38 0.06
N TYR A 49 3.92 -0.68 0.69
CA TYR A 49 3.85 -1.34 1.98
C TYR A 49 3.55 -2.82 1.78
N LEU A 50 4.21 -3.68 2.57
CA LEU A 50 3.94 -5.11 2.58
C LEU A 50 3.16 -5.44 3.84
N ASP A 51 1.91 -5.85 3.67
CA ASP A 51 1.01 -6.18 4.77
C ASP A 51 0.45 -7.59 4.59
N PRO A 52 0.97 -8.60 5.32
CA PRO A 52 0.47 -9.97 5.29
C PRO A 52 -0.99 -10.11 5.76
N SER A 53 -1.51 -9.13 6.50
CA SER A 53 -2.87 -9.15 7.07
C SER A 53 -3.93 -8.52 6.15
N LEU A 54 -3.51 -7.86 5.06
CA LEU A 54 -4.42 -7.29 4.07
C LEU A 54 -5.32 -8.38 3.47
N ASN A 55 -6.64 -8.23 3.60
CA ASN A 55 -7.60 -9.20 3.06
C ASN A 55 -7.86 -9.03 1.54
N ASN A 56 -6.81 -8.74 0.78
CA ASN A 56 -6.81 -8.57 -0.68
C ASN A 56 -5.41 -8.87 -1.23
N VAL A 57 -5.26 -9.00 -2.54
CA VAL A 57 -3.95 -9.14 -3.20
C VAL A 57 -3.12 -7.86 -3.09
N GLY A 58 -3.80 -6.72 -3.27
CA GLY A 58 -3.24 -5.38 -3.18
C GLY A 58 -4.35 -4.34 -3.06
N VAL A 59 -3.95 -3.13 -2.72
CA VAL A 59 -4.81 -1.94 -2.77
C VAL A 59 -3.93 -0.69 -2.91
N ALA A 60 -4.38 0.27 -3.72
CA ALA A 60 -3.81 1.60 -3.76
C ALA A 60 -4.54 2.56 -2.79
N GLY A 61 -3.77 3.33 -2.04
CA GLY A 61 -4.26 4.47 -1.26
C GLY A 61 -3.90 5.78 -1.95
N ASN A 62 -4.69 6.85 -1.71
CA ASN A 62 -4.60 8.12 -2.48
C ASN A 62 -4.10 9.33 -1.66
N SER A 63 -3.83 9.20 -0.36
CA SER A 63 -3.46 10.36 0.49
C SER A 63 -2.56 9.98 1.68
N PRO A 64 -1.21 10.03 1.53
CA PRO A 64 -0.50 10.22 0.27
C PRO A 64 -0.67 8.98 -0.64
N PRO A 65 -0.49 9.11 -1.97
CA PRO A 65 -0.52 7.95 -2.85
C PRO A 65 0.49 6.87 -2.44
N HIS A 66 0.03 5.63 -2.34
CA HIS A 66 0.85 4.47 -1.99
C HIS A 66 0.17 3.18 -2.45
N ILE A 67 0.91 2.08 -2.42
CA ILE A 67 0.40 0.73 -2.66
C ILE A 67 0.58 -0.08 -1.38
N VAL A 68 -0.38 -0.91 -1.03
CA VAL A 68 -0.23 -1.97 -0.02
C VAL A 68 -0.42 -3.30 -0.73
N LEU A 69 0.54 -4.22 -0.59
CA LEU A 69 0.46 -5.57 -1.17
C LEU A 69 0.41 -6.61 -0.06
N ASN A 70 -0.36 -7.67 -0.27
CA ASN A 70 -0.29 -8.84 0.58
C ASN A 70 0.75 -9.84 0.03
N PRO A 71 1.94 -9.96 0.66
CA PRO A 71 2.97 -10.90 0.19
C PRO A 71 2.52 -12.37 0.27
N VAL A 72 1.63 -12.74 1.20
CA VAL A 72 1.12 -14.12 1.34
C VAL A 72 0.23 -14.49 0.17
N VAL A 73 -0.59 -13.56 -0.32
CA VAL A 73 -1.45 -13.77 -1.50
C VAL A 73 -0.63 -13.68 -2.78
N MET A 74 0.21 -12.65 -2.91
CA MET A 74 1.09 -12.45 -4.08
C MET A 74 1.96 -13.69 -4.38
N ASN A 75 2.53 -14.31 -3.35
CA ASN A 75 3.40 -15.49 -3.51
C ASN A 75 2.67 -16.76 -3.98
N GLN A 76 1.33 -16.76 -4.04
CA GLN A 76 0.53 -17.88 -4.60
C GLN A 76 0.43 -17.82 -6.12
N PHE A 77 0.74 -16.66 -6.71
CA PHE A 77 0.63 -16.43 -8.15
C PHE A 77 1.94 -16.68 -8.87
N SER A 78 1.84 -17.00 -10.18
CA SER A 78 3.01 -17.00 -11.05
C SER A 78 3.62 -15.61 -11.13
N PRO A 79 4.92 -15.48 -11.45
CA PRO A 79 5.55 -14.17 -11.52
C PRO A 79 4.88 -13.19 -12.48
N THR A 80 4.36 -13.66 -13.62
CA THR A 80 3.60 -12.83 -14.56
C THR A 80 2.36 -12.22 -13.92
N ILE A 81 1.64 -13.00 -13.10
CA ILE A 81 0.44 -12.53 -12.40
C ILE A 81 0.81 -11.65 -11.19
N GLN A 82 1.96 -11.85 -10.55
CA GLN A 82 2.47 -10.90 -9.56
C GLN A 82 2.78 -9.53 -10.19
N ILE A 83 3.42 -9.52 -11.35
CA ILE A 83 3.70 -8.27 -12.08
C ILE A 83 2.39 -7.62 -12.52
N PHE A 84 1.39 -8.40 -12.95
CA PHE A 84 0.05 -7.90 -13.25
C PHE A 84 -0.56 -7.12 -12.08
N TRP A 85 -0.62 -7.73 -10.89
CA TRP A 85 -1.24 -7.08 -9.73
C TRP A 85 -0.48 -5.85 -9.28
N LEU A 86 0.86 -5.88 -9.29
CA LEU A 86 1.66 -4.69 -9.00
C LEU A 86 1.37 -3.56 -10.00
N ALA A 87 1.30 -3.88 -11.29
CA ALA A 87 0.99 -2.92 -12.34
C ALA A 87 -0.43 -2.36 -12.20
N HIS A 88 -1.42 -3.21 -11.89
CA HIS A 88 -2.81 -2.82 -11.64
C HIS A 88 -2.90 -1.80 -10.49
N GLU A 89 -2.31 -2.11 -9.32
CA GLU A 89 -2.32 -1.17 -8.19
C GLU A 89 -1.51 0.11 -8.48
N CYS A 90 -0.45 0.01 -9.29
CA CYS A 90 0.30 1.18 -9.72
C CYS A 90 -0.55 2.14 -10.56
N VAL A 91 -1.45 1.62 -11.40
CA VAL A 91 -2.37 2.46 -12.16
C VAL A 91 -3.31 3.18 -11.21
N HIS A 92 -3.92 2.48 -10.25
CA HIS A 92 -4.77 3.14 -9.24
C HIS A 92 -4.04 4.24 -8.47
N ALA A 93 -2.76 4.04 -8.15
CA ALA A 93 -1.96 5.02 -7.42
C ALA A 93 -1.51 6.24 -8.27
N THR A 94 -1.38 6.09 -9.60
CA THR A 94 -0.67 7.07 -10.44
C THR A 94 -1.52 7.68 -11.56
N TYR A 95 -2.56 6.98 -12.01
CA TYR A 95 -3.40 7.42 -13.11
C TYR A 95 -4.50 8.34 -12.60
N GLN A 96 -4.70 9.45 -13.33
CA GLN A 96 -5.81 10.35 -13.10
C GLN A 96 -6.89 10.05 -14.14
N PRO A 97 -8.11 9.66 -13.73
CA PRO A 97 -9.20 9.38 -14.66
C PRO A 97 -9.47 10.57 -15.58
N ALA A 98 -9.69 10.30 -16.86
CA ALA A 98 -10.03 11.32 -17.85
C ALA A 98 -11.46 11.86 -17.67
N SER A 99 -12.32 11.09 -16.99
CA SER A 99 -13.67 11.52 -16.62
C SER A 99 -14.14 10.85 -15.34
N ALA A 100 -15.12 11.48 -14.66
CA ALA A 100 -15.73 10.92 -13.46
C ALA A 100 -16.51 9.61 -13.71
N ASN A 101 -16.86 9.31 -14.96
CA ASN A 101 -17.59 8.10 -15.34
C ASN A 101 -16.68 6.98 -15.85
N GLU A 102 -15.36 7.19 -15.84
CA GLU A 102 -14.41 6.17 -16.28
C GLU A 102 -14.40 5.01 -15.27
N ASN A 103 -14.46 3.77 -15.79
CA ASN A 103 -14.30 2.57 -14.98
C ASN A 103 -12.81 2.35 -14.70
N GLN A 104 -12.37 2.78 -13.51
CA GLN A 104 -10.97 2.77 -13.11
C GLN A 104 -10.38 1.36 -13.03
N GLU A 105 -11.15 0.36 -12.61
CA GLU A 105 -10.70 -1.03 -12.56
C GLU A 105 -10.40 -1.58 -13.96
N MET A 106 -11.32 -1.35 -14.91
CA MET A 106 -11.09 -1.74 -16.30
C MET A 106 -9.90 -1.01 -16.92
N THR A 107 -9.70 0.26 -16.58
CA THR A 107 -8.51 1.01 -17.02
C THR A 107 -7.22 0.43 -16.41
N ALA A 108 -7.22 0.11 -15.11
CA ALA A 108 -6.10 -0.52 -14.41
C ALA A 108 -5.72 -1.87 -15.05
N ASP A 109 -6.70 -2.74 -15.30
CA ASP A 109 -6.50 -4.02 -15.98
C ASP A 109 -5.93 -3.83 -17.40
N CYS A 110 -6.52 -2.92 -18.18
CA CYS A 110 -6.09 -2.65 -19.55
C CYS A 110 -4.64 -2.17 -19.61
N ILE A 111 -4.25 -1.25 -18.74
CA ILE A 111 -2.90 -0.70 -18.70
C ILE A 111 -1.91 -1.75 -18.17
N ALA A 112 -2.27 -2.50 -17.12
CA ALA A 112 -1.42 -3.57 -16.58
C ALA A 112 -1.13 -4.65 -17.63
N ILE A 113 -2.14 -5.11 -18.37
CA ILE A 113 -1.95 -6.07 -19.47
C ILE A 113 -1.09 -5.47 -20.58
N LYS A 114 -1.29 -4.20 -20.93
CA LYS A 114 -0.46 -3.53 -21.95
C LYS A 114 1.01 -3.48 -21.53
N GLN A 115 1.30 -3.21 -20.26
CA GLN A 115 2.65 -3.23 -19.71
C GLN A 115 3.24 -4.65 -19.75
N LEU A 116 2.48 -5.67 -19.34
CA LEU A 116 2.94 -7.06 -19.40
C LEU A 116 3.33 -7.50 -20.81
N ARG A 117 2.58 -7.07 -21.83
CA ARG A 117 2.89 -7.37 -23.23
C ARG A 117 4.19 -6.73 -23.72
N GLN A 118 4.70 -5.70 -23.06
CA GLN A 118 5.97 -5.06 -23.40
C GLN A 118 7.18 -5.77 -22.75
N LEU A 119 6.94 -6.70 -21.82
CA LEU A 119 7.98 -7.44 -21.10
C LEU A 119 8.36 -8.77 -21.76
N ASN A 120 7.57 -9.22 -22.73
CA ASN A 120 7.76 -10.44 -23.52
C ASN A 120 8.26 -10.09 -24.92
#